data_AF-A0A316PGX8-F1
#
_entry.id   AF-A0A316PGX8-F1
#
_cell.length_a   1.000
_cell.length_b   1.000
_cell.length_c   1.000
_cell.angle_alpha   90.00
_cell.angle_beta   90.00
_cell.angle_gamma   90.00
#
_symmetry.space_group_name_H-M   'P 1'
#
loop_
_entity.id
_entity.type
_entity.pdbx_description
1 polymer ?
#
loop_
_entity_poly.entity_id
_entity_poly.type
_entity_poly.pdbx_seq_one_letter_code
_entity_poly.pdbx_strand_id
1 'polypeptide(L)'
;MNAVPLDPDSKDPIYDRYHYTRYYLEDGTALSFNLTEALKIEVDLNGDKGPNKYGRDRFIYYLCFKKMDYFNYGAGTVLFNIPKAGLYPDGYGVKNRNGLLNEHNRGCNSNNDQSCNGAFCTGLIMFDGWEIKDDYNW
;
A
#
# COMPACT_ATOMS: atom_id res chain seq x y z
N MET A 1 11.09 7.11 -18.74
CA MET A 1 10.28 6.03 -18.10
C MET A 1 9.96 5.01 -19.16
N ASN A 2 10.60 3.84 -19.11
CA ASN A 2 10.31 2.75 -20.03
C ASN A 2 9.31 1.81 -19.35
N ALA A 3 8.15 1.60 -19.97
CA ALA A 3 7.25 0.54 -19.54
C ALA A 3 7.93 -0.79 -19.86
N VAL A 4 8.21 -1.63 -18.85
CA VAL A 4 8.65 -3.00 -19.08
C VAL A 4 7.39 -3.84 -19.21
N PRO A 5 7.19 -4.57 -20.33
CA PRO A 5 6.07 -5.50 -20.47
C PRO A 5 6.08 -6.52 -19.33
N LEU A 6 4.90 -6.97 -18.91
CA LEU A 6 4.76 -8.05 -17.92
C LEU A 6 5.54 -9.28 -18.37
N ASP A 7 6.32 -9.87 -17.47
CA ASP A 7 6.95 -11.18 -17.69
C ASP A 7 5.87 -12.27 -17.59
N PRO A 8 5.50 -12.90 -18.72
CA PRO A 8 4.47 -13.94 -18.74
C PRO A 8 4.89 -15.22 -18.01
N ASP A 9 6.17 -15.37 -17.66
CA ASP A 9 6.72 -16.57 -17.00
C ASP A 9 6.94 -16.38 -15.48
N SER A 10 6.55 -15.23 -14.91
CA SER A 10 6.67 -15.00 -13.46
C SER A 10 5.78 -15.97 -12.68
N LYS A 11 6.40 -16.82 -11.85
CA LYS A 11 5.71 -17.85 -11.05
C LYS A 11 5.10 -17.34 -9.75
N ASP A 12 5.03 -16.03 -9.56
CA ASP A 12 4.56 -15.44 -8.31
C ASP A 12 3.01 -15.31 -8.38
N PRO A 13 2.26 -16.04 -7.53
CA PRO A 13 0.80 -16.21 -7.65
C PRO A 13 -0.02 -14.93 -7.50
N ILE A 14 0.62 -13.80 -7.20
CA ILE A 14 0.00 -12.47 -7.11
C ILE A 14 -0.20 -11.85 -8.51
N TYR A 15 0.61 -12.21 -9.51
CA TYR A 15 0.59 -11.58 -10.84
C TYR A 15 -0.59 -12.01 -11.72
N ASP A 16 -1.11 -13.23 -11.53
CA ASP A 16 -1.99 -13.86 -12.53
C ASP A 16 -3.48 -13.52 -12.34
N ARG A 17 -3.85 -12.71 -11.34
CA ARG A 17 -5.26 -12.47 -10.98
C ARG A 17 -5.74 -11.02 -11.08
N TYR A 18 -4.85 -10.06 -11.29
CA TYR A 18 -5.18 -8.64 -11.44
C TYR A 18 -4.18 -7.98 -12.39
N HIS A 19 -4.66 -7.31 -13.45
CA HIS A 19 -3.81 -6.56 -14.37
C HIS A 19 -3.16 -5.36 -13.65
N TYR A 20 -2.00 -5.57 -13.03
CA TYR A 20 -1.17 -4.50 -12.48
C TYR A 20 -0.19 -4.04 -13.56
N THR A 21 -0.22 -2.76 -13.93
CA THR A 21 0.89 -2.18 -14.68
C THR A 21 1.99 -1.83 -13.70
N ARG A 22 3.17 -2.46 -13.84
CA ARG A 22 4.35 -2.24 -13.01
C ARG A 22 5.44 -1.51 -13.80
N TYR A 23 6.05 -0.50 -13.21
CA TYR A 23 7.12 0.31 -13.80
C TYR A 23 8.34 0.30 -12.89
N TYR A 24 9.53 0.08 -13.45
CA TYR A 24 10.77 0.10 -12.69
C TYR A 24 11.47 1.44 -12.89
N LEU A 25 11.94 2.02 -11.78
CA LEU A 25 12.79 3.19 -11.76
C LEU A 25 14.26 2.78 -11.87
N GLU A 26 15.14 3.74 -12.19
CA GLU A 26 16.57 3.46 -12.39
C GLU A 26 17.26 2.89 -11.13
N ASP A 27 16.75 3.23 -9.94
CA ASP A 27 17.24 2.73 -8.66
C ASP A 27 16.76 1.31 -8.30
N GLY A 28 15.89 0.72 -9.14
CA GLY A 28 15.31 -0.60 -8.91
C GLY A 28 13.98 -0.59 -8.16
N THR A 29 13.50 0.58 -7.70
CA THR A 29 12.15 0.75 -7.16
C THR A 29 11.12 0.38 -8.22
N ALA A 30 10.04 -0.28 -7.83
CA ALA A 30 8.91 -0.53 -8.70
C ALA A 30 7.65 0.21 -8.26
N LEU A 31 6.92 0.74 -9.25
CA LEU A 31 5.62 1.39 -9.09
C LEU A 31 4.55 0.53 -9.74
N SER A 32 3.56 0.08 -8.97
CA SER A 32 2.40 -0.66 -9.49
C SER A 32 1.14 0.17 -9.38
N PHE A 33 0.34 0.14 -10.45
CA PHE A 33 -0.90 0.93 -10.56
C PHE A 33 -2.11 0.03 -10.73
N ASN A 34 -3.19 0.30 -9.99
CA ASN A 34 -4.48 -0.36 -10.17
C ASN A 34 -5.63 0.64 -10.04
N LEU A 35 -6.38 0.81 -11.13
CA LEU A 35 -7.46 1.76 -11.21
C LEU A 35 -8.79 1.13 -10.78
N THR A 36 -9.45 1.74 -9.80
CA THR A 36 -10.81 1.43 -9.36
C THR A 36 -11.60 2.73 -9.19
N GLU A 37 -12.29 2.93 -8.05
CA GLU A 37 -12.83 4.24 -7.69
C GLU A 37 -11.74 5.25 -7.30
N ALA A 38 -10.60 4.75 -6.83
CA ALA A 38 -9.34 5.48 -6.69
C ALA A 38 -8.22 4.74 -7.46
N LEU A 39 -7.16 5.45 -7.80
CA LEU A 39 -5.94 4.83 -8.33
C LEU A 39 -5.08 4.36 -7.14
N LYS A 40 -5.00 3.05 -6.93
CA LYS A 40 -4.01 2.44 -6.02
C LYS A 40 -2.64 2.60 -6.65
N ILE A 41 -1.72 3.17 -5.91
CA ILE A 41 -0.30 3.29 -6.23
C ILE A 41 0.45 2.51 -5.18
N GLU A 42 1.23 1.53 -5.61
CA GLU A 42 2.08 0.76 -4.73
C GLU A 42 3.53 1.02 -5.09
N VAL A 43 4.31 1.39 -4.09
CA VAL A 43 5.75 1.67 -4.21
C VAL A 43 6.48 0.53 -3.54
N ASP A 44 7.27 -0.22 -4.30
CA ASP A 44 8.12 -1.30 -3.81
C ASP A 44 9.59 -0.91 -3.96
N LEU A 45 10.26 -0.65 -2.84
CA LEU A 45 11.65 -0.16 -2.83
C LEU A 45 12.66 -1.19 -3.37
N ASN A 46 12.31 -2.48 -3.38
CA ASN A 46 13.22 -3.56 -3.78
C ASN A 46 12.92 -4.12 -5.16
N GLY A 47 11.86 -3.65 -5.83
CA GLY A 47 11.40 -4.22 -7.08
C GLY A 47 10.98 -5.69 -6.89
N ASP A 48 11.57 -6.62 -7.64
CA ASP A 48 11.25 -8.06 -7.53
C ASP A 48 12.24 -8.83 -6.64
N LYS A 49 13.16 -8.13 -5.97
CA LYS A 49 14.25 -8.78 -5.22
C LYS A 49 13.80 -9.41 -3.89
N GLY A 50 12.51 -9.30 -3.53
CA GLY A 50 11.99 -9.77 -2.25
C GLY A 50 12.63 -9.04 -1.05
N PRO A 51 12.18 -9.28 0.19
CA PRO A 51 11.01 -10.06 0.58
C PRO A 51 9.67 -9.38 0.29
N ASN A 52 9.68 -8.13 -0.19
CA ASN A 52 8.50 -7.39 -0.68
C ASN A 52 7.36 -7.33 0.36
N LYS A 53 7.71 -6.98 1.61
CA LYS A 53 6.78 -6.86 2.73
C LYS A 53 6.16 -5.47 2.81
N TYR A 54 4.85 -5.39 3.08
CA TYR A 54 4.22 -4.10 3.35
C TYR A 54 4.77 -3.46 4.62
N GLY A 55 4.93 -2.13 4.57
CA GLY A 55 5.46 -1.35 5.69
C GLY A 55 6.98 -1.39 5.85
N ARG A 56 7.67 -2.22 5.06
CA ARG A 56 9.13 -2.29 5.00
C ARG A 56 9.62 -1.96 3.59
N ASP A 57 9.17 -2.76 2.63
CA ASP A 57 9.59 -2.67 1.23
C ASP A 57 8.46 -2.05 0.38
N ARG A 58 7.20 -2.36 0.71
CA ARG A 58 6.01 -1.94 -0.03
C ARG A 58 5.17 -0.92 0.74
N PHE A 59 4.85 0.17 0.06
CA PHE A 59 4.03 1.26 0.59
C PHE A 59 2.85 1.53 -0.34
N ILE A 60 1.67 1.73 0.23
CA ILE A 60 0.42 1.87 -0.54
C ILE A 60 -0.14 3.28 -0.38
N TYR A 61 -0.38 3.91 -1.51
CA TYR A 61 -1.06 5.18 -1.64
C TYR A 61 -2.30 5.05 -2.53
N TYR A 62 -3.22 5.98 -2.34
CA TYR A 62 -4.43 6.10 -3.13
C TYR A 62 -4.55 7.53 -3.64
N LEU A 63 -4.56 7.68 -4.96
CA LEU A 63 -4.97 8.92 -5.59
C LEU A 63 -6.49 8.90 -5.74
N CYS A 64 -7.16 9.62 -4.84
CA CYS A 64 -8.61 9.80 -4.83
C CYS A 64 -9.00 11.00 -5.68
N PHE A 65 -10.08 10.89 -6.44
CA PHE A 65 -10.53 11.93 -7.39
C PHE A 65 -11.66 12.82 -6.88
N LYS A 66 -12.21 12.51 -5.70
CA LYS A 66 -13.36 13.20 -5.10
C LYS A 66 -13.38 13.02 -3.58
N LYS A 67 -14.27 13.75 -2.91
CA LYS A 67 -14.64 13.49 -1.52
C LYS A 67 -15.25 12.08 -1.41
N MET A 68 -14.87 11.33 -0.39
CA MET A 68 -15.41 9.99 -0.09
C MET A 68 -15.48 9.79 1.42
N ASP A 69 -16.62 9.32 1.94
CA ASP A 69 -16.72 9.05 3.38
C ASP A 69 -16.00 7.76 3.77
N TYR A 70 -15.92 6.80 2.83
CA TYR A 70 -15.37 5.47 3.05
C TYR A 70 -14.86 4.87 1.73
N PHE A 71 -13.75 4.12 1.78
CA PHE A 71 -13.23 3.33 0.66
C PHE A 71 -12.73 1.95 1.12
N ASN A 72 -13.17 0.90 0.43
CA ASN A 72 -12.83 -0.50 0.70
C ASN A 72 -12.41 -1.19 -0.60
N TYR A 73 -11.36 -2.01 -0.51
CA TYR A 73 -10.74 -2.70 -1.64
C TYR A 73 -10.82 -4.24 -1.50
N GLY A 74 -11.89 -4.76 -0.91
CA GLY A 74 -12.12 -6.22 -0.78
C GLY A 74 -11.20 -6.95 0.20
N ALA A 75 -10.31 -6.24 0.90
CA ALA A 75 -9.37 -6.77 1.89
C ALA A 75 -9.38 -5.95 3.19
N GLY A 76 -10.56 -5.46 3.58
CA GLY A 76 -10.76 -4.57 4.72
C GLY A 76 -10.91 -3.09 4.34
N THR A 77 -11.13 -2.24 5.35
CA THR A 77 -11.23 -0.79 5.12
C THR A 77 -9.86 -0.21 4.83
N VAL A 78 -9.77 0.63 3.81
CA VAL A 78 -8.52 1.21 3.33
C VAL A 78 -8.43 2.70 3.70
N LEU A 79 -9.51 3.46 3.54
CA LEU A 79 -9.54 4.91 3.79
C LEU A 79 -10.87 5.35 4.42
N PHE A 80 -10.81 6.41 5.25
CA PHE A 80 -11.97 7.06 5.86
C PHE A 80 -11.93 8.59 5.65
N ASN A 81 -13.11 9.22 5.51
CA ASN A 81 -13.29 10.68 5.53
C ASN A 81 -12.34 11.44 4.59
N ILE A 82 -12.23 11.03 3.34
CA ILE A 82 -11.47 11.71 2.30
C ILE A 82 -12.14 13.06 1.99
N PRO A 83 -11.51 14.21 2.31
CA PRO A 83 -12.18 15.51 2.24
C PRO A 83 -12.32 16.04 0.81
N LYS A 84 -11.41 15.65 -0.09
CA LYS A 84 -11.33 16.12 -1.48
C LYS A 84 -10.40 15.21 -2.30
N ALA A 85 -10.31 15.47 -3.60
CA ALA A 85 -9.30 14.84 -4.45
C ALA A 85 -7.88 15.06 -3.91
N GLY A 86 -7.04 14.04 -3.98
CA GLY A 86 -5.69 14.07 -3.43
C GLY A 86 -5.05 12.69 -3.33
N LEU A 87 -3.76 12.70 -2.97
CA LEU A 87 -2.99 11.50 -2.66
C LEU A 87 -3.06 11.24 -1.15
N TYR A 88 -3.48 10.04 -0.76
CA TYR A 88 -3.64 9.65 0.63
C TYR A 88 -2.92 8.32 0.90
N PRO A 89 -2.27 8.15 2.05
CA PRO A 89 -1.71 6.86 2.43
C PRO A 89 -2.81 5.86 2.80
N ASP A 90 -2.53 4.57 2.63
CA ASP A 90 -3.37 3.52 3.22
C ASP A 90 -3.51 3.72 4.74
N GLY A 91 -4.73 3.56 5.26
CA GLY A 91 -5.08 3.88 6.64
C GLY A 91 -5.43 5.34 6.91
N TYR A 92 -5.45 6.22 5.89
CA TYR A 92 -5.89 7.61 6.09
C TYR A 92 -7.29 7.68 6.72
N GLY A 93 -7.44 8.60 7.68
CA GLY A 93 -8.69 8.82 8.41
C GLY A 93 -8.93 7.85 9.58
N VAL A 94 -8.04 6.86 9.79
CA VAL A 94 -7.98 6.13 11.06
C VAL A 94 -7.64 7.11 12.18
N LYS A 95 -8.46 7.11 13.25
CA LYS A 95 -8.52 8.20 14.22
C LYS A 95 -7.25 8.41 15.05
N ASN A 96 -6.44 7.37 15.22
CA ASN A 96 -5.27 7.43 16.08
C ASN A 96 -4.22 6.40 15.67
N ARG A 97 -3.00 6.64 16.18
CA ARG A 97 -1.83 5.78 16.00
C ARG A 97 -2.10 4.31 16.33
N ASN A 98 -2.81 4.04 17.43
CA ASN A 98 -3.12 2.67 17.87
C ASN A 98 -3.99 1.91 16.86
N GLY A 99 -4.93 2.60 16.19
CA GLY A 99 -5.74 2.02 15.13
C GLY A 99 -4.91 1.69 13.88
N LEU A 100 -3.94 2.52 13.53
CA LEU A 100 -3.01 2.26 12.43
C LEU A 100 -2.05 1.09 12.74
N LEU A 101 -1.66 0.97 14.01
CA LEU A 101 -0.74 -0.07 14.46
C LEU A 101 -1.42 -1.44 14.54
N ASN A 102 -2.63 -1.50 15.11
CA ASN A 102 -3.24 -2.75 15.59
C ASN A 102 -4.53 -3.16 14.86
N GLU A 103 -4.87 -2.55 13.71
CA GLU A 103 -6.00 -3.05 12.92
C GLU A 103 -5.74 -4.50 12.49
N HIS A 104 -6.77 -5.35 12.59
CA HIS A 104 -6.60 -6.79 12.43
C HIS A 104 -5.97 -7.18 11.09
N ASN A 105 -6.47 -6.67 9.96
CA ASN A 105 -6.13 -7.14 8.62
C ASN A 105 -4.93 -6.43 7.96
N ARG A 106 -4.71 -5.17 8.32
CA ARG A 106 -3.82 -4.23 7.62
C ARG A 106 -2.92 -3.47 8.57
N GLY A 107 -3.11 -3.62 9.89
CA GLY A 107 -2.35 -2.92 10.91
C GLY A 107 -0.86 -3.03 10.68
N CYS A 108 -0.12 -1.97 11.01
CA CYS A 108 1.33 -1.97 10.81
C CYS A 108 2.05 -3.08 11.61
N ASN A 109 1.45 -3.51 12.72
CA ASN A 109 1.91 -4.61 13.55
C ASN A 109 0.89 -5.76 13.60
N SER A 110 0.04 -5.91 12.57
CA SER A 110 -0.80 -7.11 12.48
C SER A 110 0.10 -8.34 12.30
N ASN A 111 -0.26 -9.45 12.93
CA ASN A 111 0.48 -10.72 12.81
C ASN A 111 -0.42 -11.82 12.22
N ASN A 112 -1.33 -11.46 11.32
CA ASN A 112 -2.16 -12.43 10.63
C ASN A 112 -1.59 -12.79 9.26
N ASP A 113 -2.05 -13.90 8.71
CA ASP A 113 -1.61 -14.43 7.41
C ASP A 113 -2.28 -13.73 6.22
N GLN A 114 -2.70 -12.47 6.40
CA GLN A 114 -3.46 -11.73 5.40
C GLN A 114 -2.48 -11.11 4.42
N SER A 115 -2.80 -11.20 3.13
CA SER A 115 -1.97 -10.72 2.04
C SER A 115 -1.72 -9.21 2.02
N CYS A 116 -2.28 -8.44 2.96
CA CYS A 116 -2.13 -6.99 3.10
C CYS A 116 -1.76 -6.56 4.52
N ASN A 117 -1.34 -7.51 5.35
CA ASN A 117 -0.73 -7.24 6.65
C ASN A 117 0.42 -6.22 6.49
N GLY A 118 0.43 -5.18 7.33
CA GLY A 118 1.44 -4.11 7.31
C GLY A 118 1.09 -2.91 6.41
N ALA A 119 0.01 -2.96 5.64
CA ALA A 119 -0.36 -1.87 4.71
C ALA A 119 -0.50 -0.50 5.39
N PHE A 120 -1.09 -0.47 6.60
CA PHE A 120 -1.27 0.75 7.39
C PHE A 120 0.04 1.35 7.91
N CYS A 121 1.18 0.67 7.80
CA CYS A 121 2.46 1.31 8.06
C CYS A 121 2.67 2.56 7.19
N THR A 122 2.11 2.59 5.97
CA THR A 122 2.22 3.78 5.10
C THR A 122 1.56 5.00 5.75
N GLY A 123 0.34 4.82 6.28
CA GLY A 123 -0.36 5.86 7.04
C GLY A 123 0.31 6.15 8.39
N LEU A 124 0.84 5.13 9.06
CA LEU A 124 1.50 5.27 10.36
C LEU A 124 2.77 6.12 10.29
N ILE A 125 3.67 5.88 9.31
CA ILE A 125 4.87 6.71 9.09
C ILE A 125 4.49 8.17 8.89
N MET A 126 3.46 8.44 8.07
CA MET A 126 2.99 9.80 7.85
C MET A 126 2.35 10.41 9.11
N PHE A 127 1.61 9.61 9.89
CA PHE A 127 1.03 10.02 11.17
C PHE A 127 2.12 10.38 12.19
N ASP A 128 3.21 9.62 12.21
CA ASP A 128 4.38 9.83 13.07
C ASP A 128 5.35 10.89 12.51
N GLY A 129 4.97 11.63 11.46
CA GLY A 129 5.79 12.72 10.93
C GLY A 129 7.08 12.26 10.26
N TRP A 130 7.05 11.08 9.63
CA TRP A 130 8.18 10.39 9.01
C TRP A 130 9.23 9.83 9.99
N GLU A 131 8.90 9.77 11.28
CA GLU A 131 9.69 9.04 12.27
C GLU A 131 9.31 7.54 12.25
N ILE A 132 10.30 6.67 12.06
CA ILE A 132 10.12 5.22 12.18
C ILE A 132 10.49 4.82 13.60
N LYS A 133 9.48 4.54 14.42
CA LYS A 133 9.65 4.15 15.83
C LYS A 133 9.96 2.66 15.97
N ASP A 134 10.36 2.25 17.17
CA ASP A 134 10.77 0.85 17.45
C ASP A 134 9.64 -0.17 17.36
N ASP A 135 8.38 0.26 17.36
CA ASP A 135 7.19 -0.61 17.37
C ASP A 135 6.62 -0.92 15.96
N TYR A 136 7.36 -0.54 14.92
CA TYR A 136 7.13 -1.02 13.56
C TYR A 136 7.69 -2.45 13.46
N ASN A 137 6.93 -3.39 12.89
CA ASN A 137 7.26 -4.84 12.93
C ASN A 137 7.79 -5.37 11.57
N TRP A 138 8.94 -4.84 11.10
CA TRP A 138 9.54 -5.04 9.76
C TRP A 138 10.46 -6.27 9.64
#